data_AF-A0A969W178-F1
#
_entry.id   AF-A0A969W178-F1
#
_cell.length_a   1.000
_cell.length_b   1.000
_cell.length_c   1.000
_cell.angle_alpha   90.00
_cell.angle_beta   90.00
_cell.angle_gamma   90.00
#
_symmetry.space_group_name_H-M   'P 1'
#
loop_
_entity.id
_entity.type
_entity.pdbx_description
1 polymer ?
#
loop_
_entity_poly.entity_id
_entity_poly.type
_entity_poly.pdbx_seq_one_letter_code
_entity_poly.pdbx_strand_id
1 'polypeptide(L)'
;MNYKFYTQTSINTPQSQPIPGRGSEMIQGRSGGYMFNAGIWSMLHRCLLIGTAKSTYYAGKRELTDDFAKVVRQCVYEDPVRVAQEIIYASDGRAINNSAPISPS
;
A
#
# COMPACT_ATOMS: atom_id res chain seq x y z
N MET A 1 43.62 -2.66 -15.79
CA MET A 1 42.47 -2.35 -14.89
C MET A 1 41.49 -1.51 -15.67
N ASN A 2 40.29 -2.03 -15.97
CA ASN A 2 39.30 -1.36 -16.82
C ASN A 2 38.23 -0.73 -15.90
N TYR A 3 38.25 0.59 -15.75
CA TYR A 3 37.37 1.34 -14.84
C TYR A 3 35.97 1.50 -15.45
N LYS A 4 35.21 0.41 -15.54
CA LYS A 4 33.85 0.40 -16.13
C LYS A 4 32.79 1.09 -15.28
N PHE A 5 33.10 1.48 -14.03
CA PHE A 5 32.13 2.08 -13.11
C PHE A 5 31.67 3.50 -13.53
N TYR A 6 32.49 4.25 -14.28
CA TYR A 6 32.17 5.63 -14.67
C TYR A 6 31.50 5.76 -16.05
N THR A 7 31.49 4.69 -16.85
CA THR A 7 30.93 4.71 -18.22
C THR A 7 29.64 3.91 -18.35
N GLN A 8 29.16 3.32 -17.25
CA GLN A 8 27.93 2.54 -17.25
C GLN A 8 26.75 3.51 -17.16
N THR A 9 26.21 3.88 -18.33
CA THR A 9 24.95 4.63 -18.44
C THR A 9 23.91 3.90 -17.61
N SER A 10 23.38 4.55 -16.57
CA SER A 10 22.27 3.99 -15.79
C SER A 10 21.17 3.62 -16.78
N ILE A 11 20.70 2.38 -16.76
CA ILE A 11 19.53 1.98 -17.54
C ILE A 11 18.39 2.83 -17.01
N ASN A 12 18.07 3.92 -17.73
CA ASN A 12 16.98 4.81 -17.41
C ASN A 12 15.70 4.02 -17.65
N THR A 13 15.21 3.37 -16.60
CA THR A 13 13.93 2.66 -16.64
C THR A 13 12.84 3.71 -16.48
N PRO A 14 12.03 3.99 -17.52
CA PRO A 14 10.91 4.91 -17.39
C PRO A 14 9.95 4.39 -16.32
N GLN A 15 9.30 5.28 -15.56
CA GLN A 15 8.33 4.88 -14.53
C GLN A 15 7.16 4.05 -15.11
N SER A 16 6.90 4.14 -16.41
CA SER A 16 5.93 3.33 -17.15
C SER A 16 6.36 1.89 -17.43
N GLN A 17 7.57 1.49 -17.00
CA GLN A 17 8.09 0.14 -17.15
C GLN A 17 8.56 -0.41 -15.79
N PRO A 18 8.38 -1.73 -15.54
CA PRO A 18 8.96 -2.35 -14.37
C PRO A 18 10.49 -2.35 -14.47
N ILE A 19 11.15 -2.24 -13.33
CA ILE A 19 12.62 -2.33 -13.25
C ILE A 19 13.06 -3.71 -13.76
N PRO A 20 13.96 -3.78 -14.75
CA PRO A 20 14.47 -5.05 -15.27
C PRO A 20 15.01 -5.92 -14.13
N GLY A 21 14.55 -7.18 -14.09
CA GLY A 21 14.94 -8.15 -13.05
C GLY A 21 14.14 -8.07 -11.74
N ARG A 22 13.27 -7.06 -11.55
CA ARG A 22 12.43 -6.91 -10.34
C ARG A 22 10.93 -6.82 -10.63
N GLY A 23 10.51 -7.14 -11.86
CA GLY A 23 9.12 -7.02 -12.28
C GLY A 23 8.13 -7.84 -11.44
N SER A 24 8.54 -8.96 -10.85
CA SER A 24 7.70 -9.78 -9.96
C SER A 24 7.35 -9.09 -8.63
N GLU A 25 8.15 -8.12 -8.20
CA GLU A 25 7.92 -7.36 -6.96
C GLU A 25 7.12 -6.07 -7.22
N MET A 26 6.83 -5.75 -8.49
CA MET A 26 6.24 -4.49 -8.90
C MET A 26 4.80 -4.65 -9.39
N ILE A 27 3.98 -3.65 -9.08
CA ILE A 27 2.60 -3.52 -9.53
C ILE A 27 2.40 -2.19 -10.25
N GLN A 28 1.53 -2.16 -11.26
CA GLN A 28 1.18 -0.94 -11.95
C GLN A 28 0.09 -0.19 -11.18
N GLY A 29 0.32 1.09 -10.90
CA GLY A 29 -0.65 1.98 -10.27
C GLY A 29 -1.65 2.57 -11.25
N ARG A 30 -2.65 3.26 -10.70
CA ARG A 30 -3.70 3.94 -11.49
C ARG A 30 -3.18 5.08 -12.37
N SER A 31 -2.00 5.64 -12.08
CA SER A 31 -1.32 6.65 -12.90
C SER A 31 -0.55 6.05 -14.09
N GLY A 32 -0.54 4.73 -14.26
CA GLY A 32 0.22 4.02 -15.29
C GLY A 32 1.68 3.74 -14.93
N GLY A 33 2.18 4.27 -13.80
CA GLY A 33 3.52 4.01 -13.29
C GLY A 33 3.63 2.72 -12.46
N TYR A 34 4.79 2.07 -12.49
CA TYR A 34 5.11 0.89 -11.68
C TYR A 34 5.66 1.29 -10.30
N MET A 35 5.26 0.53 -9.27
CA MET A 35 5.72 0.69 -7.89
C MET A 35 5.89 -0.66 -7.21
N PHE A 36 6.66 -0.73 -6.13
CA PHE A 36 6.78 -1.97 -5.35
C PHE A 36 5.46 -2.33 -4.67
N ASN A 37 5.12 -3.62 -4.70
CA ASN A 37 4.01 -4.15 -3.95
C ASN A 37 4.34 -4.13 -2.45
N ALA A 38 3.70 -3.23 -1.70
CA ALA A 38 3.90 -3.14 -0.26
C ALA A 38 3.30 -4.33 0.52
N GLY A 39 2.49 -5.16 -0.14
CA GLY A 39 1.76 -6.26 0.48
C GLY A 39 0.48 -5.79 1.19
N ILE A 40 -0.39 -6.75 1.50
CA ILE A 40 -1.71 -6.48 2.07
C ILE A 40 -1.64 -5.89 3.49
N TRP A 41 -0.68 -6.32 4.30
CA TRP A 41 -0.51 -5.86 5.68
C TRP A 41 -0.09 -4.39 5.77
N SER A 42 0.83 -3.97 4.90
CA SER A 42 1.22 -2.56 4.81
C SER A 42 0.05 -1.69 4.35
N MET A 43 -0.83 -2.21 3.48
CA MET A 43 -2.03 -1.50 3.07
C MET A 43 -3.07 -1.42 4.18
N LEU A 44 -3.30 -2.51 4.92
CA LEU A 44 -4.18 -2.51 6.10
C LEU A 44 -3.74 -1.42 7.09
N HIS A 45 -2.45 -1.39 7.44
CA HIS A 45 -1.90 -0.42 8.39
C HIS A 45 -2.05 1.02 7.89
N ARG A 46 -1.78 1.31 6.61
CA ARG A 46 -2.01 2.64 6.02
C ARG A 46 -3.47 3.05 6.09
N CYS A 47 -4.39 2.14 5.76
CA CYS A 47 -5.81 2.43 5.78
C CYS A 47 -6.33 2.69 7.20
N LEU A 48 -5.87 1.91 8.19
CA LEU A 48 -6.24 2.11 9.60
C LEU A 48 -5.71 3.44 10.16
N LEU A 49 -4.49 3.84 9.81
CA LEU A 49 -3.90 5.08 10.32
C LEU A 49 -4.40 6.35 9.62
N ILE A 50 -4.51 6.33 8.30
CA ILE A 50 -4.80 7.53 7.49
C ILE A 50 -6.30 7.63 7.13
N GLY A 51 -6.99 6.50 7.08
CA GLY A 51 -8.39 6.39 6.63
C GLY A 51 -8.53 6.49 5.11
N THR A 52 -9.77 6.29 4.63
CA THR A 52 -10.14 6.41 3.20
C THR A 52 -10.86 7.72 2.88
N ALA A 53 -10.98 8.63 3.86
CA ALA A 53 -11.83 9.82 3.77
C ALA A 53 -11.32 10.89 2.80
N LYS A 54 -10.00 11.00 2.61
CA LYS A 54 -9.41 11.85 1.57
C LYS A 54 -9.34 11.05 0.27
N SER A 55 -10.19 11.40 -0.69
CA SER A 55 -10.02 10.96 -2.09
C SER A 55 -8.61 11.28 -2.56
N THR A 56 -8.03 10.40 -3.39
CA THR A 56 -6.79 10.73 -4.08
C THR A 56 -7.14 11.38 -5.41
N TYR A 57 -6.19 12.11 -6.02
CA TYR A 57 -6.38 12.70 -7.35
C TYR A 57 -6.79 11.66 -8.42
N TYR A 58 -6.45 10.38 -8.21
CA TYR A 58 -6.70 9.26 -9.12
C TYR A 58 -7.78 8.27 -8.64
N ALA A 59 -8.47 8.55 -7.52
CA ALA A 59 -9.48 7.65 -6.96
C ALA A 59 -10.52 8.39 -6.12
N GLY A 60 -11.80 8.13 -6.42
CA GLY A 60 -12.91 8.62 -5.62
C GLY A 60 -12.98 7.97 -4.23
N LYS A 61 -13.68 8.62 -3.29
CA LYS A 61 -13.85 8.12 -1.91
C LYS A 61 -14.48 6.72 -1.86
N ARG A 62 -15.45 6.45 -2.74
CA ARG A 62 -16.19 5.17 -2.76
C ARG A 62 -15.30 4.01 -3.20
N GLU A 63 -14.52 4.21 -4.25
CA GLU A 63 -13.56 3.22 -4.74
C GLU A 63 -12.48 2.90 -3.71
N LEU A 64 -11.93 3.91 -3.03
CA LEU A 64 -10.95 3.70 -1.96
C LEU A 64 -11.54 2.92 -0.77
N THR A 65 -12.82 3.14 -0.49
CA THR A 65 -13.52 2.41 0.57
C THR A 65 -13.76 0.95 0.17
N ASP A 66 -14.12 0.69 -1.10
CA ASP A 66 -14.30 -0.68 -1.61
C ASP A 66 -12.96 -1.44 -1.63
N ASP A 67 -11.87 -0.79 -2.04
CA ASP A 67 -10.54 -1.37 -2.02
C ASP A 67 -10.08 -1.66 -0.59
N PHE A 68 -10.34 -0.76 0.36
CA PHE A 68 -10.08 -1.03 1.77
C PHE A 68 -10.88 -2.23 2.29
N ALA A 69 -12.18 -2.30 1.97
CA ALA A 69 -13.02 -3.43 2.37
C ALA A 69 -12.55 -4.77 1.80
N LYS A 70 -11.92 -4.78 0.62
CA LYS A 70 -11.28 -5.99 0.06
C LYS A 70 -10.01 -6.35 0.85
N VAL A 71 -9.15 -5.37 1.14
CA VAL A 71 -7.91 -5.59 1.91
C VAL A 71 -8.24 -6.14 3.31
N VAL A 72 -9.20 -5.55 4.02
CA VAL A 72 -9.62 -6.04 5.34
C VAL A 72 -10.11 -7.49 5.25
N ARG A 73 -10.98 -7.80 4.29
CA ARG A 73 -11.47 -9.17 4.10
C ARG A 73 -10.35 -10.16 3.84
N GLN A 74 -9.38 -9.80 3.01
CA GLN A 74 -8.24 -10.67 2.71
C GLN A 74 -7.35 -10.86 3.95
N CYS A 75 -7.04 -9.79 4.68
CA CYS A 75 -6.25 -9.88 5.90
C CYS A 75 -6.95 -10.70 6.99
N VAL A 76 -8.28 -10.56 7.14
CA VAL A 76 -9.06 -11.36 8.10
C VAL A 76 -9.07 -12.84 7.73
N TYR A 77 -9.11 -13.16 6.44
CA TYR A 77 -9.01 -14.53 5.96
C TYR A 77 -7.63 -15.14 6.23
N GLU A 78 -6.56 -14.35 6.09
CA GLU A 78 -5.19 -14.80 6.35
C GLU A 78 -4.86 -14.94 7.85
N ASP A 79 -5.15 -13.90 8.65
CA ASP A 79 -4.90 -13.90 10.10
C ASP A 79 -5.83 -12.91 10.82
N PRO A 80 -6.97 -13.40 11.36
CA PRO A 80 -7.95 -12.54 12.03
C PRO A 80 -7.43 -11.97 13.36
N VAL A 81 -6.53 -12.68 14.06
CA VAL A 81 -5.98 -12.24 15.36
C VAL A 81 -5.05 -11.05 15.14
N ARG A 82 -4.18 -11.13 14.13
CA ARG A 82 -3.31 -10.02 13.75
C ARG A 82 -4.11 -8.80 13.33
N VAL A 83 -5.19 -8.97 12.54
CA VAL A 83 -6.06 -7.85 12.17
C VAL A 83 -6.63 -7.15 13.40
N ALA A 84 -7.12 -7.91 14.39
CA ALA A 84 -7.63 -7.33 15.62
C ALA A 84 -6.55 -6.52 16.37
N GLN A 85 -5.31 -7.03 16.44
CA GLN A 85 -4.19 -6.32 17.05
C GLN A 85 -3.86 -5.01 16.33
N GLU A 86 -3.86 -5.01 14.99
CA GLU A 86 -3.61 -3.81 14.18
C GLU A 86 -4.72 -2.76 14.37
N ILE A 87 -5.98 -3.20 14.48
CA ILE A 87 -7.12 -2.32 14.78
C ILE A 87 -6.98 -1.69 16.16
N ILE A 88 -6.65 -2.48 17.19
CA ILE A 88 -6.42 -1.98 18.54
C ILE A 88 -5.26 -0.97 18.53
N TYR A 89 -4.16 -1.30 17.88
CA TYR A 89 -2.99 -0.43 17.75
C TYR A 89 -3.33 0.91 17.08
N ALA A 90 -4.10 0.89 15.99
CA ALA A 90 -4.54 2.11 15.33
C ALA A 90 -5.51 2.94 16.19
N SER A 91 -6.34 2.27 16.99
CA SER A 91 -7.36 2.90 17.84
C SER A 91 -6.78 3.58 19.08
N ASP A 92 -5.53 3.27 19.47
CA ASP A 92 -4.81 3.87 20.60
C ASP A 92 -4.29 5.29 20.30
N GLY A 93 -5.15 6.15 19.74
CA GLY A 93 -4.84 7.55 19.41
C GLY A 93 -3.91 7.77 18.21
N ARG A 94 -3.60 6.72 17.44
CA ARG A 94 -2.65 6.77 16.30
C ARG A 94 -3.35 7.01 14.96
N ALA A 95 -4.64 6.74 14.86
CA ALA A 95 -5.43 7.04 13.67
C ALA A 95 -5.76 8.54 13.57
N ILE A 96 -5.59 9.11 12.37
CA ILE A 96 -5.91 10.52 12.08
C ILE A 96 -7.42 10.79 12.14
N ASN A 97 -8.26 9.76 11.99
CA ASN A 97 -9.70 9.87 12.14
C ASN A 97 -10.34 8.55 12.65
N ASN A 98 -11.47 8.68 13.33
CA ASN A 98 -12.27 7.56 13.80
C ASN A 98 -13.21 7.01 12.69
N SER A 99 -12.86 7.17 11.41
CA SER A 99 -13.65 6.60 10.31
C SER A 99 -13.29 5.14 9.99
N ALA A 100 -12.12 4.69 10.44
CA ALA A 100 -11.64 3.32 10.33
C ALA A 100 -11.55 2.46 11.63
N PRO A 101 -12.01 2.84 12.84
CA PRO A 101 -11.86 2.02 14.03
C PRO A 101 -13.13 1.27 14.33
N ILE A 102 -12.97 -0.02 14.59
CA ILE A 102 -13.95 -0.78 15.35
C ILE A 102 -13.30 -0.93 16.73
N SER A 103 -13.73 -0.09 17.68
CA SER A 103 -13.42 -0.31 19.09
C SER A 103 -14.05 -1.64 19.50
N PRO A 104 -13.32 -2.58 20.12
CA PRO A 104 -13.99 -3.58 20.94
C PRO A 104 -14.59 -2.83 22.13
N SER A 105 -15.81 -3.21 22.49
CA SER A 105 -16.50 -2.76 23.71
C SER A 105 -15.88 -3.40 24.93
#